data_AF-A0A180G3A7-F1
#
_entry.id   AF-A0A180G3A7-F1
#
_cell.length_a   1.000
_cell.length_b   1.000
_cell.length_c   1.000
_cell.angle_alpha   90.00
_cell.angle_beta   90.00
_cell.angle_gamma   90.00
#
_symmetry.space_group_name_H-M   'P 1'
#
loop_
_entity.id
_entity.type
_entity.pdbx_description
1 polymer ?
#
loop_
_entity_poly.entity_id
_entity_poly.type
_entity_poly.pdbx_seq_one_letter_code
_entity_poly.pdbx_strand_id
1 'polypeptide(L)'
;MDLQSTRKLCFQNNGKPPIGGRKLNSLYSSILPKSTSPLCCSIYLLTQTLLELNLKVPSDAWKQIPSPDNLNSASSLPDSILLHPINPIEATTSNPVSEKIPPIYRPIFLKDLDRSGFPGWKFAWEEPWDARWNQLLCKFILKHWRYAHKTGALQGFHLDPNETSDKIICTGILHRWFLGRQEGLRLGRFLPKRRGEKKQSEKKSKLQLQVRNQSK
;
A
#
# COMPACT_ATOMS: atom_id res chain seq x y z
N MET A 1 -24.08 17.76 -22.15
CA MET A 1 -22.92 18.30 -21.43
C MET A 1 -23.09 17.90 -19.98
N ASP A 2 -22.62 16.71 -19.62
CA ASP A 2 -22.83 16.18 -18.26
C ASP A 2 -21.62 16.49 -17.39
N LEU A 3 -21.90 17.19 -16.30
CA LEU A 3 -20.97 17.50 -15.23
C LEU A 3 -20.39 16.20 -14.67
N GLN A 4 -19.10 15.99 -14.94
CA GLN A 4 -18.28 15.06 -14.17
C GLN A 4 -18.30 15.48 -12.70
N SER A 5 -19.18 14.84 -11.93
CA SER A 5 -19.19 14.91 -10.47
C SER A 5 -17.85 14.37 -9.97
N THR A 6 -16.90 15.28 -9.71
CA THR A 6 -15.65 15.02 -9.00
C THR A 6 -15.94 14.35 -7.66
N ARG A 7 -15.96 13.01 -7.65
CA ARG A 7 -15.92 12.22 -6.41
C ARG A 7 -14.56 12.41 -5.77
N LYS A 8 -14.40 13.47 -4.98
CA LYS A 8 -13.27 13.61 -4.08
C LYS A 8 -13.43 12.56 -2.98
N LEU A 9 -12.60 11.51 -3.04
CA LEU A 9 -12.64 10.33 -2.17
C LEU A 9 -12.43 10.61 -0.67
N CYS A 10 -12.28 11.87 -0.28
CA CYS A 10 -11.86 12.32 1.06
C CYS A 10 -12.93 13.14 1.80
N PHE A 11 -14.15 13.28 1.25
CA PHE A 11 -15.20 14.11 1.84
C PHE A 11 -16.45 13.31 2.13
N GLN A 12 -17.09 13.62 3.26
CA GLN A 12 -18.42 13.12 3.59
C GLN A 12 -19.46 13.62 2.58
N ASN A 13 -20.66 13.03 2.57
CA ASN A 13 -21.79 13.51 1.76
C ASN A 13 -22.11 15.01 1.96
N ASN A 14 -21.66 15.60 3.07
CA ASN A 14 -21.80 17.03 3.39
C ASN A 14 -20.56 17.89 3.02
N GLY A 15 -19.61 17.35 2.25
CA GLY A 15 -18.41 18.08 1.82
C GLY A 15 -17.36 18.35 2.90
N LYS A 16 -17.53 17.81 4.12
CA LYS A 16 -16.58 17.97 5.23
C LYS A 16 -15.57 16.83 5.30
N PRO A 17 -14.30 17.09 5.64
CA PRO A 17 -13.31 16.03 5.84
C PRO A 17 -13.66 15.18 7.07
N PRO A 18 -13.48 13.86 7.03
CA PRO A 18 -13.78 12.99 8.16
C PRO A 18 -12.82 13.24 9.33
N ILE A 19 -13.38 13.69 10.45
CA ILE A 19 -12.65 13.90 11.70
C ILE A 19 -12.53 12.53 12.41
N GLY A 20 -11.40 11.85 12.19
CA GLY A 20 -11.00 10.63 12.88
C GLY A 20 -11.04 9.34 12.05
N GLY A 21 -10.10 8.43 12.35
CA GLY A 21 -9.85 7.21 11.55
C GLY A 21 -11.03 6.24 11.44
N ARG A 22 -11.93 6.18 12.44
CA ARG A 22 -13.15 5.34 12.37
C ARG A 22 -14.14 5.83 11.31
N LYS A 23 -14.35 7.15 11.21
CA LYS A 23 -15.26 7.74 10.22
C LYS A 23 -14.68 7.62 8.80
N LEU A 24 -13.37 7.80 8.65
CA LEU A 24 -12.70 7.62 7.37
C LEU A 24 -12.72 6.16 6.89
N ASN A 25 -12.53 5.20 7.80
CA ASN A 25 -12.71 3.78 7.46
C ASN A 25 -14.15 3.46 7.05
N SER A 26 -15.15 4.03 7.72
CA SER A 26 -16.56 3.86 7.33
C SER A 26 -16.84 4.42 5.93
N LEU A 27 -16.26 5.56 5.58
CA LEU A 27 -16.35 6.14 4.24
C LEU A 27 -15.68 5.24 3.20
N TYR A 28 -14.51 4.68 3.51
CA TYR A 28 -13.87 3.73 2.61
C TYR A 28 -14.65 2.43 2.45
N SER A 29 -15.31 1.95 3.50
CA SER A 29 -16.12 0.74 3.42
C SER A 29 -17.32 0.88 2.48
N SER A 30 -17.81 2.10 2.21
CA SER A 30 -18.92 2.31 1.27
C SER A 30 -18.47 2.56 -0.17
N ILE A 31 -17.21 2.96 -0.40
CA ILE A 31 -16.72 3.37 -1.73
C ILE A 31 -15.68 2.40 -2.29
N LEU A 32 -14.82 1.84 -1.45
CA LEU A 32 -13.74 0.96 -1.88
C LEU A 32 -14.13 -0.51 -1.81
N PRO A 33 -13.56 -1.36 -2.68
CA PRO A 33 -13.67 -2.80 -2.53
C PRO A 33 -13.26 -3.27 -1.13
N LYS A 34 -13.81 -4.43 -0.73
CA LYS A 34 -13.44 -5.09 0.53
C LYS A 34 -11.92 -5.26 0.59
N SER A 35 -11.34 -5.14 1.78
CA SER A 35 -9.88 -5.27 1.97
C SER A 35 -9.32 -6.63 1.55
N THR A 36 -10.18 -7.64 1.42
CA THR A 36 -9.86 -8.99 0.95
C THR A 36 -10.07 -9.18 -0.55
N SER A 37 -10.53 -8.16 -1.28
CA SER A 37 -10.67 -8.23 -2.74
C SER A 37 -9.30 -8.39 -3.40
N PRO A 38 -9.22 -9.05 -4.57
CA PRO A 38 -7.93 -9.28 -5.22
C PRO A 38 -7.18 -7.99 -5.58
N LEU A 39 -7.91 -6.94 -5.99
CA LEU A 39 -7.33 -5.61 -6.23
C LEU A 39 -6.66 -5.06 -4.97
N CYS A 40 -7.35 -5.07 -3.83
CA CYS A 40 -6.79 -4.60 -2.57
C CYS A 40 -5.58 -5.42 -2.14
N CYS A 41 -5.69 -6.76 -2.21
CA CYS A 41 -4.61 -7.67 -1.86
C CYS A 41 -3.36 -7.43 -2.73
N SER A 42 -3.52 -7.25 -4.05
CA SER A 42 -2.40 -7.03 -4.96
C SER A 42 -1.65 -5.72 -4.66
N ILE A 43 -2.38 -4.62 -4.43
CA ILE A 43 -1.78 -3.33 -4.08
C ILE A 43 -1.06 -3.44 -2.73
N TYR A 44 -1.69 -4.08 -1.75
CA TYR A 44 -1.12 -4.23 -0.41
C TYR A 44 0.16 -5.08 -0.43
N LEU A 45 0.14 -6.22 -1.11
CA LEU A 45 1.28 -7.12 -1.19
C LEU A 45 2.45 -6.49 -1.94
N LEU A 46 2.19 -5.79 -3.05
CA LEU A 46 3.25 -5.07 -3.74
C LEU A 46 3.83 -3.98 -2.84
N THR A 47 2.98 -3.16 -2.22
CA THR A 47 3.41 -2.12 -1.29
C THR A 47 4.27 -2.71 -0.17
N GLN A 48 3.89 -3.87 0.38
CA GLN A 48 4.69 -4.57 1.37
C GLN A 48 6.05 -5.03 0.82
N THR A 49 6.12 -5.54 -0.41
CA THR A 49 7.38 -5.90 -1.06
C THR A 49 8.27 -4.68 -1.27
N LEU A 50 7.72 -3.58 -1.79
CA LEU A 50 8.47 -2.36 -2.09
C LEU A 50 9.03 -1.68 -0.84
N LEU A 51 8.35 -1.86 0.30
CA LEU A 51 8.73 -1.30 1.59
C LEU A 51 9.39 -2.33 2.52
N GLU A 52 9.66 -3.54 2.05
CA GLU A 52 10.32 -4.61 2.82
C GLU A 52 9.56 -5.04 4.10
N LEU A 53 8.22 -4.97 4.09
CA LEU A 53 7.38 -5.42 5.20
C LEU A 53 7.16 -6.94 5.24
N ASN A 54 7.49 -7.64 4.16
CA ASN A 54 7.28 -9.08 3.98
C ASN A 54 8.58 -9.91 4.04
N LEU A 55 9.66 -9.34 4.59
CA LEU A 55 10.91 -10.04 4.82
C LEU A 55 10.74 -11.19 5.83
N LYS A 56 11.49 -12.29 5.61
CA LYS A 56 11.57 -13.42 6.56
C LYS A 56 12.03 -12.95 7.94
N VAL A 57 13.01 -12.06 7.97
CA VAL A 57 13.47 -11.36 9.16
C VAL A 57 12.83 -9.97 9.17
N PRO A 58 11.93 -9.65 10.11
CA PRO A 58 11.27 -8.36 10.14
C PRO A 58 12.28 -7.23 10.32
N SER A 59 12.34 -6.32 9.36
CA SER A 59 13.08 -5.07 9.49
C SER A 59 12.18 -3.98 10.09
N ASP A 60 12.77 -3.13 10.93
CA ASP A 60 12.12 -1.92 11.43
C ASP A 60 12.51 -0.67 10.61
N ALA A 61 13.33 -0.83 9.56
CA ALA A 61 13.78 0.28 8.70
C ALA A 61 12.62 1.04 8.06
N TRP A 62 11.53 0.35 7.69
CA TRP A 62 10.33 0.97 7.10
C TRP A 62 9.62 1.91 8.07
N LYS A 63 9.84 1.77 9.38
CA LYS A 63 9.23 2.62 10.43
C LYS A 63 9.96 3.95 10.62
N GLN A 64 11.21 4.02 10.17
CA GLN A 64 12.02 5.22 10.31
C GLN A 64 11.44 6.35 9.47
N ILE A 65 11.50 7.56 10.02
CA ILE A 65 10.99 8.77 9.37
C ILE A 65 12.08 9.29 8.42
N PRO A 66 11.72 9.80 7.24
CA PRO A 66 12.67 10.51 6.37
C PRO A 66 13.32 11.69 7.11
N SER A 67 14.58 12.02 6.78
CA SER A 67 15.22 13.21 7.36
C SER A 67 14.50 14.50 6.94
N PRO A 68 14.56 15.57 7.74
CA PRO A 68 14.01 16.87 7.35
C PRO A 68 14.53 17.37 5.99
N ASP A 69 15.82 17.17 5.71
CA ASP A 69 16.44 17.55 4.42
C ASP A 69 15.82 16.81 3.24
N ASN A 70 15.52 15.51 3.42
CA ASN A 70 14.84 14.72 2.41
C ASN A 70 13.40 15.21 2.19
N LEU A 71 12.67 15.51 3.27
CA LEU A 71 11.29 16.06 3.20
C LEU A 71 11.26 17.40 2.44
N ASN A 72 12.21 18.28 2.74
CA ASN A 72 12.37 19.56 2.06
C ASN A 72 12.72 19.37 0.58
N SER A 73 13.67 18.48 0.28
CA SER A 73 14.07 18.17 -1.09
C SER A 73 12.90 17.63 -1.92
N ALA A 74 12.08 16.75 -1.35
CA ALA A 74 10.91 16.23 -2.05
C ALA A 74 9.82 17.28 -2.28
N SER A 75 9.76 18.32 -1.45
CA SER A 75 8.77 19.37 -1.54
C SER A 75 8.95 20.24 -2.79
N SER A 76 10.19 20.37 -3.29
CA SER A 76 10.52 21.11 -4.51
C SER A 76 10.49 20.26 -5.79
N LEU A 77 10.35 18.92 -5.69
CA LEU A 77 10.36 18.06 -6.85
C LEU A 77 9.09 18.21 -7.70
N PRO A 78 9.21 18.32 -9.05
CA PRO A 78 8.07 18.38 -9.94
C PRO A 78 7.37 17.02 -10.09
N ASP A 79 6.11 17.01 -10.52
CA ASP A 79 5.39 15.75 -10.81
C ASP A 79 5.98 14.98 -12.01
N SER A 80 6.80 15.63 -12.85
CA SER A 80 7.45 15.03 -14.02
C SER A 80 8.41 13.89 -13.67
N ILE A 81 8.91 13.82 -12.44
CA ILE A 81 9.76 12.71 -11.97
C ILE A 81 9.04 11.35 -12.09
N LEU A 82 7.71 11.34 -12.12
CA LEU A 82 6.92 10.12 -12.26
C LEU A 82 6.89 9.59 -13.69
N LEU A 83 7.32 10.39 -14.67
CA LEU A 83 7.27 10.06 -16.09
C LEU A 83 8.47 9.22 -16.55
N HIS A 84 9.51 9.08 -15.72
CA HIS A 84 10.66 8.23 -16.08
C HIS A 84 10.20 6.79 -16.36
N PRO A 85 10.60 6.19 -17.50
CA PRO A 85 10.20 4.83 -17.82
C PRO A 85 10.84 3.83 -16.86
N ILE A 86 10.06 2.81 -16.47
CA ILE A 86 10.59 1.67 -15.74
C ILE A 86 11.32 0.77 -16.74
N ASN A 87 12.56 0.39 -16.44
CA ASN A 87 13.30 -0.52 -17.30
C ASN A 87 12.57 -1.87 -17.41
N PRO A 88 12.47 -2.44 -18.62
CA PRO A 88 11.94 -3.77 -18.82
C PRO A 88 12.64 -4.79 -17.91
N ILE A 89 11.87 -5.67 -17.29
CA ILE A 89 12.42 -6.87 -16.67
C ILE A 89 12.71 -7.82 -17.82
N GLU A 90 13.94 -8.30 -17.96
CA GLU A 90 14.24 -9.39 -18.86
C GLU A 90 13.32 -10.56 -18.51
N ALA A 91 12.52 -11.01 -19.48
CA ALA A 91 11.50 -12.03 -19.28
C ALA A 91 12.13 -13.30 -18.72
N THR A 92 12.17 -13.40 -17.40
CA THR A 92 12.65 -14.57 -16.70
C THR A 92 11.49 -15.54 -16.71
N THR A 93 11.66 -16.61 -17.50
CA THR A 93 10.90 -17.86 -17.54
C THR A 93 9.62 -17.87 -16.70
N SER A 94 8.47 -17.88 -17.40
CA SER A 94 7.12 -18.14 -16.91
C SER A 94 7.07 -18.59 -15.45
N ASN A 95 7.04 -17.62 -14.52
CA ASN A 95 6.82 -17.94 -13.12
C ASN A 95 5.45 -18.60 -13.01
N PRO A 96 5.29 -19.67 -12.21
CA PRO A 96 3.98 -20.24 -11.96
C PRO A 96 3.04 -19.14 -11.47
N VAL A 97 1.80 -19.14 -11.98
CA VAL A 97 0.75 -18.21 -11.56
C VAL A 97 0.66 -18.25 -10.03
N SER A 98 1.03 -17.15 -9.38
CA SER A 98 1.12 -17.08 -7.93
C SER A 98 0.60 -15.73 -7.43
N GLU A 99 -0.10 -15.74 -6.29
CA GLU A 99 -0.47 -14.54 -5.54
C GLU A 99 0.70 -13.97 -4.72
N LYS A 100 1.94 -14.22 -5.16
CA LYS A 100 3.16 -13.69 -4.54
C LYS A 100 3.82 -12.69 -5.48
N ILE A 101 4.19 -11.55 -4.93
CA ILE A 101 4.93 -10.53 -5.66
C ILE A 101 6.40 -10.94 -5.75
N PRO A 102 6.99 -11.04 -6.96
CA PRO A 102 8.40 -11.33 -7.12
C PRO A 102 9.30 -10.32 -6.40
N PRO A 103 10.35 -10.75 -5.66
CA PRO A 103 11.25 -9.84 -4.96
C PRO A 103 11.97 -8.83 -5.86
N ILE A 104 12.12 -9.15 -7.16
CA ILE A 104 12.78 -8.30 -8.17
C ILE A 104 12.15 -6.91 -8.33
N TYR A 105 10.88 -6.73 -7.97
CA TYR A 105 10.22 -5.41 -8.04
C TYR A 105 10.84 -4.38 -7.09
N ARG A 106 11.46 -4.83 -5.99
CA ARG A 106 12.12 -3.94 -5.02
C ARG A 106 13.33 -3.20 -5.60
N PRO A 107 14.36 -3.88 -6.16
CA PRO A 107 15.50 -3.17 -6.76
C PRO A 107 15.11 -2.32 -7.96
N ILE A 108 14.09 -2.71 -8.74
CA ILE A 108 13.56 -1.89 -9.86
C ILE A 108 12.96 -0.59 -9.33
N PHE A 109 12.17 -0.67 -8.27
CA PHE A 109 11.61 0.49 -7.59
C PHE A 109 12.68 1.41 -7.04
N LEU A 110 13.69 0.87 -6.34
CA LEU A 110 14.80 1.68 -5.82
C LEU A 110 15.56 2.41 -6.94
N LYS A 111 15.83 1.72 -8.06
CA LYS A 111 16.49 2.32 -9.22
C LYS A 111 15.66 3.42 -9.88
N ASP A 112 14.34 3.27 -9.90
CA ASP A 112 13.43 4.29 -10.41
C ASP A 112 13.39 5.53 -9.49
N LEU A 113 13.37 5.34 -8.17
CA LEU A 113 13.46 6.46 -7.22
C LEU A 113 14.77 7.24 -7.37
N ASP A 114 15.89 6.53 -7.44
CA ASP A 114 17.23 7.10 -7.60
C ASP A 114 17.34 7.94 -8.88
N ARG A 115 16.94 7.37 -10.02
CA ARG A 115 16.89 8.08 -11.32
C ARG A 115 15.96 9.30 -11.31
N SER A 116 14.93 9.26 -10.49
CA SER A 116 13.95 10.32 -10.33
C SER A 116 14.39 11.39 -9.32
N GLY A 117 15.56 11.23 -8.69
CA GLY A 117 16.03 12.11 -7.62
C GLY A 117 15.15 12.08 -6.36
N PHE A 118 14.31 11.06 -6.17
CA PHE A 118 13.44 10.96 -5.01
C PHE A 118 14.21 10.32 -3.84
N PRO A 119 14.42 11.03 -2.72
CA PRO A 119 15.51 10.72 -1.78
C PRO A 119 15.18 9.61 -0.76
N GLY A 120 14.09 8.87 -0.93
CA GLY A 120 13.75 7.79 -0.01
C GLY A 120 12.58 6.91 -0.43
N TRP A 121 12.52 5.71 0.12
CA TRP A 121 11.46 4.75 -0.18
C TRP A 121 10.45 4.57 0.94
N LYS A 122 10.61 5.27 2.07
CA LYS A 122 9.79 5.12 3.28
C LYS A 122 8.71 6.19 3.32
N PHE A 123 7.54 5.87 3.86
CA PHE A 123 6.54 6.90 4.14
C PHE A 123 7.00 7.81 5.30
N ALA A 124 6.60 9.07 5.24
CA ALA A 124 6.72 10.00 6.35
C ALA A 124 5.52 9.76 7.28
N TRP A 125 5.65 8.82 8.23
CA TRP A 125 4.54 8.35 9.05
C TRP A 125 3.98 9.41 10.01
N GLU A 126 4.75 10.45 10.33
CA GLU A 126 4.29 11.56 11.18
C GLU A 126 3.62 12.66 10.37
N GLU A 127 3.80 12.65 9.04
CA GLU A 127 3.15 13.57 8.12
C GLU A 127 1.76 13.05 7.72
N PRO A 128 0.82 13.95 7.39
CA PRO A 128 -0.47 13.54 6.88
C PRO A 128 -0.34 12.93 5.47
N TRP A 129 -1.39 12.23 5.03
CA TRP A 129 -1.41 11.56 3.73
C TRP A 129 -1.19 12.53 2.56
N ASP A 130 -1.75 13.73 2.65
CA ASP A 130 -1.69 14.79 1.65
C ASP A 130 -0.35 15.53 1.59
N ALA A 131 0.57 15.26 2.53
CA ALA A 131 1.93 15.77 2.45
C ALA A 131 2.60 15.36 1.14
N ARG A 132 3.37 16.29 0.55
CA ARG A 132 3.99 16.14 -0.77
C ARG A 132 4.81 14.85 -0.89
N TRP A 133 5.60 14.53 0.15
CA TRP A 133 6.37 13.30 0.25
C TRP A 133 5.50 12.04 0.09
N ASN A 134 4.45 11.92 0.92
CA ASN A 134 3.57 10.76 0.95
C ASN A 134 2.78 10.63 -0.36
N GLN A 135 2.36 11.75 -0.96
CA GLN A 135 1.72 11.77 -2.28
C GLN A 135 2.65 11.29 -3.40
N LEU A 136 3.89 11.78 -3.45
CA LEU A 136 4.86 11.34 -4.46
C LEU A 136 5.19 9.85 -4.31
N LEU A 137 5.47 9.39 -3.10
CA LEU A 137 5.76 7.98 -2.84
C LEU A 137 4.57 7.09 -3.21
N CYS A 138 3.34 7.51 -2.88
CA CYS A 138 2.11 6.83 -3.31
C CYS A 138 2.02 6.71 -4.84
N LYS A 139 2.28 7.80 -5.57
CA LYS A 139 2.27 7.80 -7.04
C LYS A 139 3.35 6.85 -7.60
N PHE A 140 4.55 6.79 -7.02
CA PHE A 140 5.56 5.81 -7.39
C PHE A 140 5.11 4.37 -7.13
N ILE A 141 4.57 4.07 -5.95
CA ILE A 141 4.07 2.72 -5.64
C ILE A 141 2.99 2.28 -6.65
N LEU A 142 2.05 3.16 -6.99
CA LEU A 142 1.00 2.86 -7.97
C LEU A 142 1.54 2.78 -9.41
N LYS A 143 2.58 3.55 -9.76
CA LYS A 143 3.32 3.42 -11.03
C LYS A 143 3.92 2.01 -11.16
N HIS A 144 4.59 1.54 -10.11
CA HIS A 144 5.18 0.18 -10.08
C HIS A 144 4.11 -0.92 -10.04
N TRP A 145 2.97 -0.67 -9.39
CA TRP A 145 1.84 -1.61 -9.43
C TRP A 145 1.25 -1.78 -10.82
N ARG A 146 1.04 -0.68 -11.54
CA ARG A 146 0.58 -0.75 -12.94
C ARG A 146 1.59 -1.44 -13.84
N TYR A 147 2.88 -1.19 -13.60
CA TYR A 147 3.95 -1.89 -14.33
C TYR A 147 3.91 -3.40 -14.06
N ALA A 148 3.82 -3.82 -12.80
CA ALA A 148 3.70 -5.23 -12.43
C ALA A 148 2.44 -5.91 -13.01
N HIS A 149 1.33 -5.17 -13.09
CA HIS A 149 0.11 -5.64 -13.74
C HIS A 149 0.34 -5.87 -15.25
N LYS A 150 0.90 -4.87 -15.93
CA LYS A 150 1.16 -4.90 -17.38
C LYS A 150 2.13 -6.00 -17.80
N THR A 151 3.11 -6.33 -16.95
CA THR A 151 4.09 -7.39 -17.20
C THR A 151 3.60 -8.78 -16.77
N GLY A 152 2.35 -8.92 -16.33
CA GLY A 152 1.75 -10.19 -15.95
C GLY A 152 2.11 -10.70 -14.55
N ALA A 153 2.90 -9.96 -13.77
CA ALA A 153 3.30 -10.41 -12.43
C ALA A 153 2.16 -10.43 -11.41
N LEU A 154 1.00 -9.84 -11.74
CA LEU A 154 -0.21 -9.87 -10.92
C LEU A 154 -1.28 -10.82 -11.47
N GLN A 155 -0.97 -11.66 -12.47
CA GLN A 155 -1.96 -12.53 -13.12
C GLN A 155 -2.68 -13.46 -12.12
N GLY A 156 -1.98 -13.94 -11.09
CA GLY A 156 -2.57 -14.80 -10.06
C GLY A 156 -3.69 -14.16 -9.23
N PHE A 157 -3.81 -12.84 -9.25
CA PHE A 157 -4.87 -12.12 -8.54
C PHE A 157 -6.18 -12.03 -9.33
N HIS A 158 -6.23 -12.40 -10.62
CA HIS A 158 -7.45 -12.33 -11.43
C HIS A 158 -8.14 -10.95 -11.36
N LEU A 159 -7.37 -9.89 -11.63
CA LEU A 159 -7.82 -8.51 -11.48
C LEU A 159 -8.85 -8.12 -12.55
N ASP A 160 -9.90 -7.39 -12.15
CA ASP A 160 -10.87 -6.80 -13.08
C ASP A 160 -10.24 -5.59 -13.82
N PRO A 161 -10.17 -5.62 -15.17
CA PRO A 161 -9.66 -4.50 -15.95
C PRO A 161 -10.34 -3.16 -15.65
N ASN A 162 -11.64 -3.15 -15.36
CA ASN A 162 -12.39 -1.93 -15.06
C ASN A 162 -11.90 -1.29 -13.76
N GLU A 163 -11.79 -2.09 -12.68
CA GLU A 163 -11.33 -1.59 -11.38
C GLU A 163 -9.84 -1.18 -11.42
N THR A 164 -9.00 -1.89 -12.18
CA THR A 164 -7.56 -1.58 -12.27
C THR A 164 -7.24 -0.26 -12.96
N SER A 165 -8.16 0.22 -13.82
CA SER A 165 -8.03 1.49 -14.55
C SER A 165 -8.41 2.71 -13.71
N ASP A 166 -9.21 2.52 -12.65
CA ASP A 166 -9.68 3.61 -11.80
C ASP A 166 -8.58 4.08 -10.84
N LYS A 167 -7.97 5.22 -11.20
CA LYS A 167 -6.91 5.85 -10.41
C LYS A 167 -7.40 6.25 -9.01
N ILE A 168 -8.65 6.70 -8.89
CA ILE A 168 -9.23 7.19 -7.64
C ILE A 168 -9.42 6.02 -6.67
N ILE A 169 -9.92 4.88 -7.15
CA ILE A 169 -10.04 3.64 -6.35
C ILE A 169 -8.67 3.13 -5.92
N CYS A 170 -7.71 3.00 -6.84
CA CYS A 170 -6.35 2.52 -6.51
C CYS A 170 -5.64 3.40 -5.48
N THR A 171 -5.74 4.73 -5.61
CA THR A 171 -5.21 5.67 -4.62
C THR A 171 -5.94 5.56 -3.28
N GLY A 172 -7.27 5.41 -3.29
CA GLY A 172 -8.05 5.19 -2.07
C GLY A 172 -7.66 3.93 -1.32
N ILE A 173 -7.43 2.83 -2.04
CA ILE A 173 -6.96 1.57 -1.47
C ILE A 173 -5.62 1.77 -0.75
N LEU A 174 -4.65 2.41 -1.41
CA LEU A 174 -3.34 2.67 -0.81
C LEU A 174 -3.42 3.65 0.37
N HIS A 175 -4.32 4.64 0.31
CA HIS A 175 -4.57 5.55 1.43
C HIS A 175 -5.15 4.79 2.64
N ARG A 176 -6.15 3.92 2.44
CA ARG A 176 -6.70 3.07 3.51
C ARG A 176 -5.61 2.19 4.14
N TRP A 177 -4.70 1.65 3.33
CA TRP A 177 -3.54 0.89 3.81
C TRP A 177 -2.60 1.74 4.67
N PHE A 178 -2.24 2.93 4.17
CA PHE A 178 -1.35 3.87 4.85
C PHE A 178 -1.89 4.24 6.23
N LEU A 179 -3.16 4.63 6.33
CA LEU A 179 -3.79 5.02 7.60
C LEU A 179 -3.81 3.87 8.60
N GLY A 180 -4.11 2.65 8.14
CA GLY A 180 -4.06 1.46 8.99
C GLY A 180 -2.67 1.20 9.57
N ARG A 181 -1.61 1.47 8.79
CA ARG A 181 -0.22 1.35 9.23
C ARG A 181 0.19 2.48 10.16
N GLN A 182 -0.12 3.73 9.81
CA GLN A 182 0.15 4.91 10.62
C GLN A 182 -0.49 4.79 12.01
N GLU A 183 -1.77 4.42 12.08
CA GLU A 183 -2.47 4.17 13.34
C GLU A 183 -1.86 2.99 14.10
N GLY A 184 -1.42 1.95 13.40
CA GLY A 184 -0.72 0.82 14.00
C GLY A 184 0.62 1.21 14.63
N LEU A 185 1.37 2.14 14.03
CA LEU A 185 2.61 2.69 14.58
C LEU A 185 2.31 3.54 15.82
N ARG A 186 1.34 4.47 15.71
CA ARG A 186 0.90 5.33 16.83
C ARG A 186 0.45 4.54 18.05
N LEU A 187 -0.24 3.42 17.83
CA LEU A 187 -0.70 2.52 18.88
C LEU A 187 0.33 1.46 19.32
N GLY A 188 1.55 1.48 18.79
CA GLY A 188 2.59 0.50 19.12
C GLY A 188 2.26 -0.95 18.75
N ARG A 189 1.34 -1.18 17.79
CA ARG A 189 0.91 -2.54 17.38
C ARG A 189 2.03 -3.37 16.76
N PHE A 190 3.09 -2.72 16.29
CA PHE A 190 4.25 -3.35 15.68
C PHE A 190 5.42 -3.54 16.64
N LEU A 191 5.24 -3.30 17.95
CA LEU A 191 6.25 -3.64 18.95
C LEU A 191 6.38 -5.16 19.11
N PRO A 192 7.60 -5.71 19.33
CA PRO A 192 7.81 -7.15 19.43
C PRO A 192 6.92 -7.84 20.48
N LYS A 193 6.73 -7.21 21.65
CA LYS A 193 5.90 -7.72 22.75
C LYS A 193 4.45 -7.98 22.31
N ARG A 194 3.79 -6.99 21.69
CA ARG A 194 2.41 -7.14 21.19
C ARG A 194 2.29 -8.09 20.00
N ARG A 195 3.33 -8.22 19.17
CA ARG A 195 3.38 -9.25 18.11
C ARG A 195 3.37 -10.66 18.71
N GLY A 196 4.08 -10.89 19.82
CA GLY A 196 4.07 -12.15 20.56
C GLY A 196 2.70 -12.47 21.15
N GLU A 197 2.10 -11.50 21.86
CA GLU A 197 0.76 -11.62 22.47
C GLU A 197 -0.32 -11.93 21.43
N LYS A 198 -0.30 -11.25 20.27
CA LYS A 198 -1.23 -11.53 19.17
C LYS A 198 -1.08 -12.95 18.63
N LYS A 199 0.15 -13.41 18.37
CA LYS A 199 0.41 -14.79 17.90
C LYS A 199 -0.08 -15.83 18.91
N GLN A 200 0.11 -15.59 20.20
CA GLN A 200 -0.39 -16.48 21.26
C GLN A 200 -1.91 -16.50 21.30
N SER A 201 -2.56 -15.33 21.20
CA SER A 201 -4.03 -15.23 21.15
C SER A 201 -4.62 -15.95 19.93
N GLU A 202 -4.03 -15.77 18.73
CA GLU A 202 -4.44 -16.46 17.50
C GLU A 202 -4.29 -17.98 17.63
N LYS A 203 -3.18 -18.46 18.22
CA LYS A 203 -3.00 -19.90 18.50
C LYS A 203 -4.09 -20.43 19.43
N LYS A 204 -4.38 -19.73 20.53
CA LYS A 204 -5.44 -20.12 21.48
C LYS A 204 -6.82 -20.18 20.81
N SER A 205 -7.16 -19.17 20.00
CA SER A 205 -8.43 -19.12 19.29
C SER A 205 -8.59 -20.25 18.26
N LYS A 206 -7.53 -20.58 17.51
CA LYS A 206 -7.52 -21.72 16.57
C LYS A 206 -7.74 -23.06 17.28
N LEU A 207 -7.08 -23.26 18.42
CA LEU A 207 -7.26 -24.47 19.23
C LEU A 207 -8.71 -24.60 19.74
N GLN A 208 -9.30 -23.51 20.23
CA GLN A 208 -10.69 -23.50 20.68
C GLN A 208 -11.68 -23.82 19.55
N LEU A 209 -11.44 -23.30 18.34
CA LEU A 209 -12.25 -23.62 17.16
C LEU A 209 -12.14 -25.09 16.75
N GLN A 210 -10.94 -25.68 16.82
CA GLN A 210 -10.74 -27.11 16.53
C GLN A 210 -11.46 -28.00 17.54
N VAL A 211 -11.33 -27.72 18.84
CA VAL A 211 -12.05 -28.46 19.89
C VAL A 211 -13.56 -28.39 19.67
N ARG A 212 -14.10 -27.19 19.39
CA ARG A 212 -15.53 -26.99 19.14
C ARG A 212 -16.05 -27.72 17.89
N ASN A 213 -15.21 -27.87 16.87
CA ASN A 213 -15.56 -28.59 15.64
C ASN A 213 -15.41 -30.11 15.76
N GLN A 214 -14.65 -30.60 16.75
CA GLN A 214 -14.51 -32.04 17.06
C GLN A 214 -15.58 -32.55 18.04
N SER A 215 -16.30 -31.65 18.72
CA SER A 215 -17.40 -31.98 19.64
C SER A 215 -18.78 -31.90 18.97
N LYS A 216 -18.84 -31.89 17.64
CA LYS A 216 -20.06 -31.98 16.81
C LYS A 216 -19.95 -33.23 15.94
#